data_AF-A0A920MZI6-F1
#
_entry.id   AF-A0A920MZI6-F1
#
_cell.length_a   1.000
_cell.length_b   1.000
_cell.length_c   1.000
_cell.angle_alpha   90.00
_cell.angle_beta   90.00
_cell.angle_gamma   90.00
#
_symmetry.space_group_name_H-M   'P 1'
#
loop_
_entity.id
_entity.type
_entity.pdbx_description
1 polymer ?
#
loop_
_entity_poly.entity_id
_entity_poly.type
_entity_poly.pdbx_seq_one_letter_code
_entity_poly.pdbx_strand_id
1 'polypeptide(L)'
;MNVRIGSLLVVLLLGGAILVSAQDAPRKAGPKKDVGLKAVPKKSPARKRGRETKLDGQQQGISSRYKKFEKKLLQLAEFLRENDPERAELLRRAYGQSRDDNISNSLERIASLLAGEKRLGDAVGAQTEVVGNLQSLLVLLQSDDLKDSLSRNRSESRIS
;
A
#
# COMPACT_ATOMS: atom_id res chain seq x y z
N MET A 1 15.01 -42.43 -15.61
CA MET A 1 14.70 -41.94 -16.97
C MET A 1 14.71 -40.41 -16.94
N ASN A 2 15.30 -39.81 -17.97
CA ASN A 2 16.00 -38.53 -17.95
C ASN A 2 15.13 -37.30 -18.30
N VAL A 3 15.40 -36.18 -17.60
CA VAL A 3 15.74 -34.80 -18.05
C VAL A 3 14.99 -34.18 -19.24
N ARG A 4 14.49 -32.93 -19.06
CA ARG A 4 14.68 -31.67 -19.88
C ARG A 4 14.12 -30.49 -19.04
N ILE A 5 14.83 -29.48 -18.50
CA ILE A 5 15.83 -28.48 -18.95
C ILE A 5 15.33 -27.53 -20.06
N GLY A 6 15.30 -26.24 -19.72
CA GLY A 6 15.25 -25.03 -20.56
C GLY A 6 14.59 -23.91 -19.74
N SER A 7 15.27 -23.02 -19.00
CA SER A 7 16.42 -22.15 -19.30
C SER A 7 16.25 -21.38 -20.61
N LEU A 8 15.90 -20.10 -20.54
CA LEU A 8 16.81 -19.06 -21.04
C LEU A 8 16.44 -17.65 -20.57
N LEU A 9 17.39 -17.08 -19.85
CA LEU A 9 17.60 -15.68 -19.54
C LEU A 9 18.21 -15.03 -20.80
N VAL A 10 17.62 -13.95 -21.32
CA VAL A 10 18.25 -13.13 -22.37
C VAL A 10 18.44 -11.70 -21.86
N VAL A 11 19.68 -11.41 -21.52
CA VAL A 11 20.29 -10.09 -21.35
C VAL A 11 21.31 -9.93 -22.50
N LEU A 12 21.68 -8.68 -22.82
CA LEU A 12 22.67 -8.22 -23.83
C LEU A 12 22.10 -8.18 -25.27
N LEU A 13 22.30 -7.18 -26.14
CA LEU A 13 23.31 -6.13 -26.40
C LEU A 13 22.61 -5.00 -27.22
N LEU A 14 22.82 -3.72 -26.91
CA LEU A 14 23.82 -2.82 -27.52
C LEU A 14 23.55 -2.38 -28.99
N GLY A 15 23.32 -1.07 -29.15
CA GLY A 15 24.08 -0.23 -30.08
C GLY A 15 23.47 0.07 -31.46
N GLY A 16 23.34 1.37 -31.78
CA GLY A 16 23.39 1.83 -33.17
C GLY A 16 22.74 3.18 -33.45
N ALA A 17 23.53 4.09 -34.05
CA ALA A 17 23.16 5.34 -34.74
C ALA A 17 23.05 6.59 -33.83
N ILE A 18 23.70 7.75 -34.07
CA ILE A 18 24.15 8.41 -35.32
C ILE A 18 25.43 9.26 -35.07
N LEU A 19 26.21 9.41 -36.15
CA LEU A 19 27.52 10.06 -36.38
C LEU A 19 27.61 11.60 -36.27
N VAL A 20 28.88 12.06 -36.35
CA VAL A 20 29.41 13.29 -37.03
C VAL A 20 29.45 14.57 -36.16
N SER A 21 30.51 15.41 -36.08
CA SER A 21 31.76 15.57 -36.84
C SER A 21 32.84 16.29 -36.01
N ALA A 22 34.11 15.98 -36.35
CA ALA A 22 35.32 16.82 -36.44
C ALA A 22 35.57 18.01 -35.49
N GLN A 23 36.71 17.94 -34.78
CA GLN A 23 37.74 18.98 -34.91
C GLN A 23 39.14 18.47 -34.52
N ASP A 24 40.08 18.80 -35.40
CA ASP A 24 41.51 18.53 -35.43
C ASP A 24 42.30 19.16 -34.26
N ALA A 25 43.38 18.49 -33.86
CA ALA A 25 44.77 19.00 -33.77
C ALA A 25 45.57 18.46 -32.56
N PRO A 26 46.91 18.32 -32.68
CA PRO A 26 47.66 17.25 -32.02
C PRO A 26 48.67 17.74 -30.97
N ARG A 27 49.16 16.79 -30.14
CA ARG A 27 50.58 16.55 -29.76
C ARG A 27 50.88 16.36 -28.26
N LYS A 28 51.75 15.34 -28.08
CA LYS A 28 52.87 15.17 -27.13
C LYS A 28 52.63 14.44 -25.80
N ALA A 29 53.47 13.42 -25.66
CA ALA A 29 53.69 12.50 -24.56
C ALA A 29 54.14 13.14 -23.25
N GLY A 30 53.81 12.46 -22.15
CA GLY A 30 54.53 12.50 -20.88
C GLY A 30 54.23 11.20 -20.09
N PRO A 31 55.23 10.45 -19.60
CA PRO A 31 55.01 9.18 -18.92
C PRO A 31 54.90 9.31 -17.39
N LYS A 32 54.03 8.45 -16.81
CA LYS A 32 54.00 7.85 -15.47
C LYS A 32 54.08 8.77 -14.23
N LYS A 33 53.11 8.59 -13.31
CA LYS A 33 53.38 8.42 -11.88
C LYS A 33 52.21 7.76 -11.18
N ASP A 34 52.54 6.64 -10.57
CA ASP A 34 51.69 5.77 -9.78
C ASP A 34 51.36 6.47 -8.47
N VAL A 35 50.07 6.68 -8.18
CA VAL A 35 49.62 7.03 -6.82
C VAL A 35 48.51 6.06 -6.45
N GLY A 36 48.88 5.09 -5.62
CA GLY A 36 47.99 4.09 -5.07
C GLY A 36 46.82 4.74 -4.33
N LEU A 37 45.62 4.61 -4.89
CA LEU A 37 44.39 4.80 -4.14
C LEU A 37 44.20 3.58 -3.24
N LYS A 38 44.55 3.75 -1.96
CA LYS A 38 44.10 2.85 -0.90
C LYS A 38 42.57 2.79 -0.94
N ALA A 39 42.03 1.62 -1.28
CA ALA A 39 40.62 1.32 -1.17
C ALA A 39 40.23 1.30 0.32
N VAL A 40 39.59 2.37 0.78
CA VAL A 40 38.90 2.39 2.07
C VAL A 40 37.56 1.67 1.88
N PRO A 41 37.23 0.61 2.65
CA PRO A 41 35.98 -0.11 2.46
C PRO A 41 34.79 0.78 2.84
N LYS A 42 33.86 0.96 1.89
CA LYS A 42 32.56 1.61 2.08
C LYS A 42 31.79 0.89 3.20
N LYS A 43 31.64 1.54 4.36
CA LYS A 43 30.54 1.25 5.29
C LYS A 43 29.43 2.27 5.03
N SER A 44 28.49 1.92 4.17
CA SER A 44 27.28 2.71 3.90
C SER A 44 26.09 2.18 4.72
N PRO A 45 25.73 2.78 5.87
CA PRO A 45 24.47 2.47 6.57
C PRO A 45 23.27 3.27 6.02
N ALA A 46 23.42 4.01 4.92
CA ALA A 46 22.40 4.94 4.43
C ALA A 46 21.17 4.28 3.77
N ARG A 47 21.26 3.04 3.30
CA ARG A 47 20.17 2.39 2.52
C ARG A 47 19.05 1.78 3.38
N LYS A 48 19.30 1.52 4.66
CA LYS A 48 18.27 1.00 5.60
C LYS A 48 17.40 2.12 6.18
N ARG A 49 18.02 3.20 6.64
CA ARG A 49 17.33 4.34 7.27
C ARG A 49 16.26 4.99 6.38
N GLY A 50 16.54 5.19 5.09
CA GLY A 50 15.58 5.81 4.16
C GLY A 50 14.41 4.92 3.71
N ARG A 51 14.42 3.63 4.07
CA ARG A 51 13.31 2.69 3.78
C ARG A 51 12.39 2.56 4.99
N GLU A 52 12.96 2.57 6.19
CA GLU A 52 12.23 2.58 7.47
C GLU A 52 11.39 3.87 7.60
N THR A 53 11.97 5.05 7.30
CA THR A 53 11.27 6.36 7.30
C THR A 53 10.24 6.57 6.18
N LYS A 54 10.03 5.57 5.33
CA LYS A 54 8.94 5.60 4.33
C LYS A 54 7.74 4.76 4.75
N LEU A 55 7.96 3.69 5.51
CA LEU A 55 6.93 2.74 5.91
C LEU A 55 6.11 3.26 7.10
N ASP A 56 6.77 3.92 8.04
CA ASP A 56 6.15 4.64 9.17
C ASP A 56 5.17 5.72 8.67
N GLY A 57 5.60 6.58 7.74
CA GLY A 57 4.79 7.65 7.17
C GLY A 57 3.60 7.13 6.36
N GLN A 58 3.75 5.98 5.69
CA GLN A 58 2.65 5.33 4.99
C GLN A 58 1.57 4.84 5.97
N GLN A 59 1.95 4.15 7.04
CA GLN A 59 0.98 3.63 8.00
C GLN A 59 0.31 4.73 8.82
N GLN A 60 1.04 5.78 9.17
CA GLN A 60 0.44 6.98 9.77
C GLN A 60 -0.57 7.64 8.83
N GLY A 61 -0.28 7.67 7.52
CA GLY A 61 -1.22 8.11 6.49
C GLY A 61 -2.49 7.26 6.41
N ILE A 62 -2.38 5.93 6.54
CA ILE A 62 -3.54 5.02 6.57
C ILE A 62 -4.41 5.31 7.80
N SER A 63 -3.83 5.37 9.00
CA SER A 63 -4.57 5.69 10.23
C SER A 63 -5.32 7.03 10.11
N SER A 64 -4.66 8.07 9.60
CA SER A 64 -5.29 9.39 9.40
C SER A 64 -6.46 9.34 8.41
N ARG A 65 -6.31 8.63 7.29
CA ARG A 65 -7.40 8.45 6.31
C ARG A 65 -8.56 7.68 6.90
N TYR A 66 -8.28 6.66 7.70
CA TYR A 66 -9.31 5.84 8.34
C TYR A 66 -10.16 6.65 9.34
N LYS A 67 -9.53 7.45 10.20
CA LYS A 67 -10.26 8.37 11.09
C LYS A 67 -11.16 9.35 10.33
N LYS A 68 -10.70 9.84 9.18
CA LYS A 68 -11.51 10.71 8.31
C LYS A 68 -12.69 9.95 7.71
N PHE A 69 -12.48 8.69 7.34
CA PHE A 69 -13.55 7.82 6.86
C PHE A 69 -14.62 7.59 7.94
N GLU A 70 -14.24 7.25 9.17
CA GLU A 70 -15.19 7.10 10.29
C GLU A 70 -16.04 8.36 10.50
N LYS A 71 -15.41 9.54 10.45
CA LYS A 71 -16.14 10.82 10.53
C LYS A 71 -17.14 11.00 9.38
N LYS A 72 -16.75 10.62 8.15
CA LYS A 72 -17.63 10.71 6.98
C LYS A 72 -18.82 9.76 7.07
N LEU A 73 -18.68 8.59 7.68
CA LEU A 73 -19.82 7.67 7.91
C LEU A 73 -20.91 8.37 8.73
N LEU A 74 -20.54 9.00 9.85
CA LEU A 74 -21.50 9.73 10.68
C LEU A 74 -22.09 10.95 9.97
N GLN A 75 -21.27 11.73 9.25
CA GLN A 75 -21.75 12.89 8.51
C GLN A 75 -22.77 12.49 7.43
N LEU A 76 -22.50 11.40 6.73
CA LEU A 76 -23.41 10.90 5.69
C LEU A 76 -24.67 10.28 6.32
N ALA A 77 -24.55 9.57 7.44
CA ALA A 77 -25.71 9.07 8.17
C ALA A 77 -26.65 10.20 8.58
N GLU A 78 -26.10 11.30 9.11
CA GLU A 78 -26.90 12.45 9.50
C GLU A 78 -27.55 13.14 8.28
N PHE A 79 -26.81 13.27 7.18
CA PHE A 79 -27.32 13.82 5.93
C PHE A 79 -28.47 13.00 5.34
N LEU A 80 -28.42 11.68 5.45
CA LEU A 80 -29.43 10.76 4.90
C LEU A 80 -30.64 10.55 5.82
N ARG A 81 -30.59 11.01 7.07
CA ARG A 81 -31.61 10.75 8.10
C ARG A 81 -33.07 10.96 7.65
N GLU A 82 -33.31 11.97 6.81
CA GLU A 82 -34.67 12.31 6.33
C GLU A 82 -35.00 11.74 4.94
N ASN A 83 -33.98 11.53 4.10
CA ASN A 83 -34.16 11.14 2.70
C ASN A 83 -34.01 9.62 2.48
N ASP A 84 -33.23 8.96 3.32
CA ASP A 84 -32.91 7.53 3.26
C ASP A 84 -32.55 7.03 4.68
N PRO A 85 -33.55 6.86 5.57
CA PRO A 85 -33.34 6.52 6.96
C PRO A 85 -32.74 5.12 7.15
N GLU A 86 -33.04 4.17 6.26
CA GLU A 86 -32.48 2.82 6.33
C GLU A 86 -30.97 2.84 6.12
N ARG A 87 -30.52 3.56 5.08
CA ARG A 87 -29.09 3.71 4.80
C ARG A 87 -28.38 4.55 5.86
N ALA A 88 -29.05 5.56 6.43
CA ALA A 88 -28.53 6.29 7.57
C ALA A 88 -28.24 5.37 8.77
N GLU A 89 -29.18 4.48 9.10
CA GLU A 89 -29.01 3.49 10.17
C GLU A 89 -27.94 2.45 9.85
N LEU A 90 -27.79 2.02 8.59
CA LEU A 90 -26.66 1.18 8.17
C LEU A 90 -25.32 1.88 8.44
N LEU A 91 -25.18 3.14 8.06
CA LEU A 91 -23.95 3.91 8.26
C LEU A 91 -23.64 4.13 9.76
N ARG A 92 -24.67 4.35 10.60
CA ARG A 92 -24.51 4.41 12.07
C ARG A 92 -24.04 3.08 12.65
N ARG A 93 -24.64 1.96 12.22
CA ARG A 93 -24.21 0.61 12.64
C ARG A 93 -22.79 0.30 12.19
N ALA A 94 -22.43 0.63 10.95
CA ALA A 94 -21.09 0.44 10.43
C ALA A 94 -20.05 1.27 11.23
N TYR A 95 -20.39 2.51 11.59
CA TYR A 95 -19.57 3.31 12.49
C TYR A 95 -19.44 2.67 13.88
N GLY A 96 -20.53 2.15 14.45
CA GLY A 96 -20.50 1.42 15.73
C GLY A 96 -19.58 0.19 15.67
N GLN A 97 -19.77 -0.67 14.67
CA GLN A 97 -18.94 -1.86 14.46
C GLN A 97 -17.45 -1.50 14.30
N SER A 98 -17.14 -0.45 13.53
CA SER A 98 -15.78 0.08 13.37
C SER A 98 -15.10 0.42 14.70
N ARG A 99 -15.88 0.98 15.64
CA ARG A 99 -15.44 1.36 16.97
C ARG A 99 -15.26 0.14 17.88
N ASP A 100 -16.19 -0.80 17.82
CA ASP A 100 -16.17 -2.04 18.61
C ASP A 100 -15.00 -2.94 18.20
N ASP A 101 -14.74 -3.04 16.90
CA ASP A 101 -13.59 -3.75 16.32
C ASP A 101 -12.25 -3.02 16.50
N ASN A 102 -12.29 -1.85 17.16
CA ASN A 102 -11.13 -1.07 17.57
C ASN A 102 -10.15 -0.70 16.43
N ILE A 103 -10.65 -0.60 15.19
CA ILE A 103 -9.83 -0.56 13.97
C ILE A 103 -8.89 0.66 13.96
N SER A 104 -9.41 1.83 14.35
CA SER A 104 -8.64 3.08 14.43
C SER A 104 -7.42 2.95 15.35
N ASN A 105 -7.61 2.37 16.55
CA ASN A 105 -6.54 2.21 17.53
C ASN A 105 -5.54 1.13 17.09
N SER A 106 -6.01 0.06 16.45
CA SER A 106 -5.14 -0.98 15.90
C SER A 106 -4.25 -0.44 14.78
N LEU A 107 -4.77 0.43 13.90
CA LEU A 107 -3.97 1.13 12.88
C LEU A 107 -2.89 2.04 13.49
N GLU A 108 -3.19 2.75 14.56
CA GLU A 108 -2.20 3.55 15.30
C GLU A 108 -1.12 2.68 15.94
N ARG A 109 -1.54 1.58 16.58
CA ARG A 109 -0.62 0.63 17.19
C ARG A 109 0.34 0.03 16.15
N ILE A 110 -0.16 -0.31 14.96
CA ILE A 110 0.67 -0.79 13.85
C ILE A 110 1.71 0.26 13.45
N ALA A 111 1.31 1.53 13.31
CA ALA A 111 2.24 2.61 12.99
C ALA A 111 3.35 2.74 14.06
N SER A 112 2.99 2.64 15.35
CA SER A 112 3.95 2.67 16.46
C SER A 112 4.91 1.48 16.45
N LEU A 113 4.38 0.26 16.25
CA LEU A 113 5.18 -0.97 16.19
C LEU A 113 6.21 -0.94 15.05
N LEU A 114 5.86 -0.33 13.92
CA LEU A 114 6.74 -0.20 12.75
C LEU A 114 7.78 0.91 12.91
N ALA A 115 7.43 2.02 13.58
CA ALA A 115 8.32 3.15 13.77
C ALA A 115 9.39 2.90 14.85
N GLY A 116 9.01 2.27 15.98
CA GLY A 116 9.83 2.30 17.20
C GLY A 116 10.32 0.94 17.71
N GLU A 117 9.49 -0.10 17.65
CA GLU A 117 9.71 -1.29 18.49
C GLU A 117 10.52 -2.40 17.82
N LYS A 118 10.73 -2.36 16.50
CA LYS A 118 11.33 -3.46 15.69
C LYS A 118 10.64 -4.82 15.87
N ARG A 119 9.43 -4.82 16.42
CA ARG A 119 8.58 -5.98 16.64
C ARG A 119 7.73 -6.29 15.41
N LEU A 120 8.42 -6.61 14.31
CA LEU A 120 7.79 -6.79 13.01
C LEU A 120 6.78 -7.96 13.01
N GLY A 121 7.01 -9.00 13.82
CA GLY A 121 6.05 -10.11 13.98
C GLY A 121 4.72 -9.67 14.57
N ASP A 122 4.75 -8.87 15.65
CA ASP A 122 3.54 -8.31 16.26
C ASP A 122 2.82 -7.33 15.33
N ALA A 123 3.58 -6.55 14.54
CA ALA A 123 3.02 -5.66 13.54
C ALA A 123 2.30 -6.44 12.42
N VAL A 124 2.81 -7.61 12.02
CA VAL A 124 2.14 -8.47 11.03
C VAL A 124 0.85 -9.04 11.60
N GLY A 125 0.86 -9.57 12.83
CA GLY A 125 -0.34 -10.09 13.47
C GLY A 125 -1.45 -9.04 13.59
N ALA A 126 -1.11 -7.85 14.07
CA ALA A 126 -2.05 -6.72 14.15
C ALA A 126 -2.58 -6.28 12.78
N GLN A 127 -1.75 -6.31 11.72
CA GLN A 127 -2.20 -6.01 10.36
C GLN A 127 -3.20 -7.04 9.83
N THR A 128 -2.97 -8.33 10.08
CA THR A 128 -3.90 -9.39 9.67
C THR A 128 -5.28 -9.21 10.31
N GLU A 129 -5.30 -8.92 11.62
CA GLU A 129 -6.54 -8.66 12.36
C GLU A 129 -7.28 -7.44 11.80
N VAL A 130 -6.58 -6.31 11.63
CA VAL A 130 -7.18 -5.09 11.07
C VAL A 130 -7.75 -5.30 9.67
N VAL A 131 -7.06 -6.08 8.82
CA VAL A 131 -7.54 -6.39 7.48
C VAL A 131 -8.84 -7.20 7.54
N GLY A 132 -8.96 -8.17 8.45
CA GLY A 132 -10.19 -8.94 8.66
C GLY A 132 -11.36 -8.06 9.12
N ASN A 133 -11.10 -7.14 10.05
CA ASN A 133 -12.13 -6.21 10.55
C ASN A 133 -12.59 -5.26 9.43
N LEU A 134 -11.66 -4.74 8.61
CA LEU A 134 -11.98 -3.91 7.45
C LEU A 134 -12.81 -4.65 6.39
N GLN A 135 -12.53 -5.94 6.16
CA GLN A 135 -13.31 -6.76 5.24
C GLN A 135 -14.74 -6.97 5.77
N SER A 136 -14.88 -7.26 7.06
CA SER A 136 -16.19 -7.42 7.70
C SER A 136 -17.01 -6.13 7.64
N LEU A 137 -16.36 -4.98 7.88
CA LEU A 137 -16.98 -3.67 7.76
C LEU A 137 -17.44 -3.37 6.32
N LEU A 138 -16.64 -3.76 5.31
CA LEU A 138 -17.01 -3.60 3.91
C LEU A 138 -18.24 -4.44 3.55
N VAL A 139 -18.28 -5.70 4.01
CA VAL A 139 -19.44 -6.59 3.81
C VAL A 139 -20.70 -6.00 4.44
N LEU A 140 -20.60 -5.45 5.65
CA LEU A 140 -21.72 -4.76 6.29
C LEU A 140 -22.21 -3.59 5.43
N LEU A 141 -21.31 -2.73 4.96
CA LEU A 141 -21.67 -1.58 4.13
C LEU A 141 -22.27 -1.95 2.76
N GLN A 142 -21.97 -3.14 2.25
CA GLN A 142 -22.53 -3.67 1.00
C GLN A 142 -23.86 -4.43 1.20
N SER A 143 -24.27 -4.69 2.44
CA SER A 143 -25.42 -5.55 2.73
C SER A 143 -26.78 -4.95 2.31
N ASP A 144 -26.90 -3.62 2.25
CA ASP A 144 -28.12 -2.97 1.72
C ASP A 144 -28.22 -3.12 0.20
N ASP A 145 -27.14 -2.91 -0.56
CA ASP A 145 -27.14 -3.15 -2.03
C ASP A 145 -27.55 -4.60 -2.35
N LEU A 146 -27.14 -5.55 -1.51
CA LEU A 146 -27.48 -6.96 -1.66
C LEU A 146 -28.94 -7.25 -1.28
N LYS A 147 -29.48 -6.60 -0.25
CA LYS A 147 -30.91 -6.74 0.12
C LYS A 147 -31.84 -6.14 -0.93
N ASP A 148 -31.51 -4.98 -1.47
CA ASP A 148 -32.33 -4.30 -2.48
C ASP A 148 -32.38 -5.09 -3.78
N SER A 149 -31.24 -5.62 -4.24
CA SER A 149 -31.17 -6.45 -5.44
C SER A 149 -31.96 -7.76 -5.30
N LEU A 150 -31.92 -8.41 -4.13
CA LEU A 150 -32.72 -9.61 -3.85
C LEU A 150 -34.21 -9.31 -3.78
N SER A 151 -34.60 -8.18 -3.18
CA SER A 151 -35.99 -7.75 -3.07
C SER A 151 -36.59 -7.43 -4.44
N ARG A 152 -35.83 -6.73 -5.30
CA ARG A 152 -36.23 -6.39 -6.67
C ARG A 152 -36.42 -7.63 -7.54
N ASN A 153 -35.47 -8.56 -7.54
CA ASN A 153 -35.59 -9.82 -8.29
C ASN A 153 -36.80 -10.65 -7.82
N ARG A 154 -37.04 -10.71 -6.49
CA ARG A 154 -38.22 -11.38 -5.93
C ARG A 154 -39.54 -10.72 -6.37
N SER A 155 -39.58 -9.40 -6.49
CA SER A 155 -40.77 -8.72 -7.01
C SER A 155 -41.00 -9.00 -8.50
N GLU A 156 -39.94 -9.04 -9.32
CA GLU A 156 -40.04 -9.33 -10.76
C GLU A 156 -40.51 -10.77 -11.02
N SER A 157 -39.99 -11.75 -10.27
CA SER A 157 -40.40 -13.15 -10.37
C SER A 157 -41.85 -13.43 -9.92
N ARG A 158 -42.50 -12.49 -9.21
CA ARG A 158 -43.91 -12.64 -8.78
C ARG A 158 -44.90 -12.00 -9.75
N ILE A 159 -44.42 -11.27 -10.75
CA ILE A 159 -45.25 -10.51 -11.70
C ILE A 159 -45.16 -11.11 -13.13
N SER A 160 -44.26 -12.07 -13.38
CA SER A 160 -44.24 -12.95 -14.57
C SER A 160 -44.91 -14.30 -14.29
#